data_AF-A0A1I6IP21-F1
#
_entry.id   AF-A0A1I6IP21-F1
#
_cell.length_a   1.000
_cell.length_b   1.000
_cell.length_c   1.000
_cell.angle_alpha   90.00
_cell.angle_beta   90.00
_cell.angle_gamma   90.00
#
_symmetry.space_group_name_H-M   'P 1'
#
loop_
_entity.id
_entity.type
_entity.pdbx_description
1 polymer ?
#
loop_
_entity_poly.entity_id
_entity_poly.type
_entity_poly.pdbx_seq_one_letter_code
_entity_poly.pdbx_strand_id
1 'polypeptide(L)'
;MPLDVDPPSPPELSPSIDPNEYDDAEVVGDDDYRREELSAFLREGAWAEAFEQWAADAAVTEEEWEIVTDLGMGSDFDFFWDDFAGRVGYHAPGLPQDWKERGVHPDLTSWKQVSSINAGLTEFGQTVCDVLKDDYIDWESEYEAPDDLPDF
;
A
#
# COMPACT_ATOMS: atom_id res chain seq x y z
N MET A 1 0.00 11.00 -19.59
CA MET A 1 0.30 9.83 -20.44
C MET A 1 0.43 8.68 -19.48
N PRO A 2 -0.04 7.48 -19.82
CA PRO A 2 0.15 6.33 -18.94
C PRO A 2 1.64 6.10 -18.71
N LEU A 3 1.99 5.59 -17.54
CA LEU A 3 3.33 5.15 -17.19
C LEU A 3 3.57 3.78 -17.83
N ASP A 4 4.52 3.69 -18.76
CA ASP A 4 4.81 2.46 -19.54
C ASP A 4 6.09 1.79 -19.03
N VAL A 5 6.00 1.17 -17.84
CA VAL A 5 7.11 0.50 -17.14
C VAL A 5 6.62 -0.79 -16.50
N ASP A 6 7.53 -1.70 -16.14
CA ASP A 6 7.19 -2.92 -15.41
C ASP A 6 6.84 -2.62 -13.94
N PRO A 7 5.90 -3.38 -13.32
CA PRO A 7 5.62 -3.27 -11.90
C PRO A 7 6.86 -3.66 -11.06
N PRO A 8 7.12 -2.98 -9.93
CA PRO A 8 8.13 -3.44 -8.97
C PRO A 8 7.72 -4.78 -8.34
N SER A 9 8.65 -5.44 -7.65
CA SER A 9 8.31 -6.66 -6.90
C SER A 9 7.32 -6.35 -5.77
N PRO A 10 6.30 -7.20 -5.55
CA PRO A 10 5.36 -7.01 -4.44
C PRO A 10 6.08 -7.12 -3.09
N PRO A 11 5.54 -6.50 -2.03
CA PRO A 11 6.09 -6.63 -0.69
C PRO A 11 5.88 -8.02 -0.09
N GLU A 12 6.78 -8.41 0.82
CA GLU A 12 6.59 -9.57 1.69
C GLU A 12 6.04 -9.10 3.03
N LEU A 13 4.81 -9.47 3.35
CA LEU A 13 4.15 -9.03 4.58
C LEU A 13 4.60 -9.93 5.73
N SER A 14 5.31 -9.37 6.70
CA SER A 14 5.75 -10.11 7.89
C SER A 14 4.68 -10.05 8.98
N PRO A 15 4.23 -11.18 9.55
CA PRO A 15 3.30 -11.17 10.67
C PRO A 15 3.91 -10.54 11.95
N SER A 16 5.21 -10.28 11.97
CA SER A 16 5.88 -9.70 13.14
C SER A 16 5.83 -8.17 13.22
N ILE A 17 5.35 -7.49 12.18
CA ILE A 17 5.24 -6.02 12.16
C ILE A 17 3.84 -5.67 12.69
N ASP A 18 3.73 -4.80 13.69
CA ASP A 18 2.42 -4.34 14.18
C ASP A 18 2.02 -3.09 13.35
N PRO A 19 0.88 -3.11 12.62
CA PRO A 19 0.41 -1.94 11.89
C PRO A 19 0.33 -0.69 12.76
N ASN A 20 0.02 -0.83 14.05
CA ASN A 20 -0.14 0.30 14.98
C ASN A 20 1.19 1.00 15.32
N GLU A 21 2.34 0.50 14.86
CA GLU A 21 3.61 1.23 14.94
C GLU A 21 3.68 2.37 13.91
N TYR A 22 2.83 2.35 12.88
CA TYR A 22 2.77 3.41 11.88
C TYR A 22 1.85 4.55 12.33
N ASP A 23 2.31 5.79 12.18
CA ASP A 23 1.54 6.99 12.54
C ASP A 23 0.24 7.15 11.73
N ASP A 24 0.12 6.46 10.59
CA ASP A 24 -1.00 6.51 9.65
C ASP A 24 -1.91 5.27 9.70
N ALA A 25 -1.69 4.36 10.65
CA ALA A 25 -2.50 3.14 10.80
C ALA A 25 -3.01 2.95 12.24
N GLU A 26 -4.30 2.61 12.36
CA GLU A 26 -4.92 2.16 13.61
C GLU A 26 -5.74 0.90 13.30
N VAL A 27 -5.32 -0.24 13.83
CA VAL A 27 -5.93 -1.56 13.56
C VAL A 27 -6.38 -2.21 14.85
N VAL A 28 -7.62 -2.71 14.85
CA VAL A 28 -8.22 -3.45 15.97
C VAL A 28 -8.52 -4.88 15.51
N GLY A 29 -7.88 -5.88 16.12
CA GLY A 29 -8.13 -7.31 15.83
C GLY A 29 -6.87 -8.16 15.78
N ASP A 30 -7.04 -9.42 15.35
CA ASP A 30 -5.96 -10.39 15.11
C ASP A 30 -5.57 -10.31 13.62
N ASP A 31 -4.48 -9.59 13.31
CA ASP A 31 -4.03 -9.30 11.93
C ASP A 31 -3.06 -10.37 11.37
N ASP A 32 -2.41 -11.14 12.25
CA ASP A 32 -1.34 -12.08 11.91
C ASP A 32 -1.76 -13.12 10.84
N TYR A 33 -2.99 -13.63 10.92
CA TYR A 33 -3.50 -14.65 9.97
C TYR A 33 -3.79 -14.06 8.58
N ARG A 34 -4.29 -12.83 8.52
CA ARG A 34 -4.69 -12.20 7.25
C ARG A 34 -3.48 -11.72 6.45
N ARG A 35 -2.35 -11.42 7.10
CA ARG A 35 -1.11 -10.99 6.43
C ARG A 35 -0.53 -12.04 5.48
N GLU A 36 -0.53 -13.31 5.87
CA GLU A 36 -0.04 -14.38 4.99
C GLU A 36 -0.91 -14.51 3.73
N GLU A 37 -2.24 -14.41 3.88
CA GLU A 37 -3.20 -14.45 2.78
C GLU A 37 -3.09 -13.22 1.87
N LEU A 38 -3.00 -12.00 2.44
CA LEU A 38 -2.74 -10.78 1.68
C LEU A 38 -1.46 -10.90 0.86
N SER A 39 -0.38 -11.41 1.46
CA SER A 39 0.89 -11.61 0.78
C SER A 39 0.78 -12.65 -0.35
N ALA A 40 -0.07 -13.67 -0.21
CA ALA A 40 -0.37 -14.61 -1.28
C ALA A 40 -1.10 -13.91 -2.44
N PHE A 41 -2.18 -13.18 -2.17
CA PHE A 41 -2.97 -12.48 -3.21
C PHE A 41 -2.13 -11.46 -3.99
N LEU A 42 -1.27 -10.71 -3.30
CA LEU A 42 -0.33 -9.79 -3.92
C LEU A 42 0.58 -10.49 -4.95
N ARG A 43 1.07 -11.70 -4.63
CA ARG A 43 1.91 -12.49 -5.55
C ARG A 43 1.11 -13.17 -6.66
N GLU A 44 -0.15 -13.49 -6.42
CA GLU A 44 -1.01 -14.22 -7.37
C GLU A 44 -1.54 -13.34 -8.51
N GLY A 45 -1.65 -12.02 -8.30
CA GLY A 45 -2.03 -11.10 -9.38
C GLY A 45 -2.43 -9.71 -8.92
N ALA A 46 -2.89 -9.55 -7.68
CA ALA A 46 -3.47 -8.29 -7.20
C ALA A 46 -2.52 -7.11 -7.36
N TRP A 47 -1.23 -7.33 -7.11
CA TRP A 47 -0.21 -6.29 -7.25
C TRP A 47 -0.01 -5.84 -8.70
N ALA A 48 0.09 -6.78 -9.63
CA ALA A 48 0.31 -6.48 -11.05
C ALA A 48 -0.92 -5.79 -11.65
N GLU A 49 -2.12 -6.28 -11.29
CA GLU A 49 -3.38 -5.68 -11.71
C GLU A 49 -3.56 -4.26 -11.19
N ALA A 50 -3.33 -4.04 -9.88
CA ALA A 50 -3.38 -2.70 -9.30
C ALA A 50 -2.36 -1.76 -9.94
N PHE A 51 -1.17 -2.26 -10.27
CA PHE A 51 -0.15 -1.47 -10.93
C PHE A 51 -0.59 -1.04 -12.32
N GLU A 52 -1.15 -1.95 -13.13
CA GLU A 52 -1.68 -1.62 -14.46
C GLU A 52 -2.79 -0.56 -14.38
N GLN A 53 -3.70 -0.70 -13.41
CA GLN A 53 -4.78 0.27 -13.19
C GLN A 53 -4.24 1.65 -12.78
N TRP A 54 -3.34 1.70 -11.80
CA TRP A 54 -2.74 2.94 -11.33
C TRP A 54 -1.88 3.62 -12.42
N ALA A 55 -1.04 2.85 -13.12
CA ALA A 55 -0.12 3.35 -14.14
C ALA A 55 -0.84 4.01 -15.32
N ALA A 56 -2.11 3.65 -15.59
CA ALA A 56 -2.90 4.24 -16.65
C ALA A 56 -3.10 5.76 -16.49
N ASP A 57 -3.24 6.23 -15.26
CA ASP A 57 -3.55 7.62 -14.91
C ASP A 57 -2.50 8.27 -13.99
N ALA A 58 -1.44 7.55 -13.64
CA ALA A 58 -0.37 8.00 -12.75
C ALA A 58 0.23 9.35 -13.19
N ALA A 59 0.42 10.24 -12.21
CA ALA A 59 1.03 11.55 -12.44
C ALA A 59 2.57 11.51 -12.40
N VAL A 60 3.15 10.43 -11.87
CA VAL A 60 4.60 10.23 -11.83
C VAL A 60 5.16 9.97 -13.24
N THR A 61 6.39 10.40 -13.45
CA THR A 61 7.12 10.18 -14.70
C THR A 61 7.94 8.89 -14.64
N GLU A 62 8.34 8.36 -15.80
CA GLU A 62 9.24 7.20 -15.89
C GLU A 62 10.56 7.43 -15.15
N GLU A 63 11.15 8.63 -15.25
CA GLU A 63 12.37 9.01 -14.51
C GLU A 63 12.15 9.03 -12.99
N GLU A 64 10.98 9.47 -12.53
CA GLU A 64 10.62 9.43 -11.10
C GLU A 64 10.38 8.00 -10.63
N TRP A 65 9.82 7.14 -11.48
CA TRP A 65 9.58 5.74 -11.16
C TRP A 65 10.86 4.90 -11.16
N GLU A 66 11.82 5.22 -12.02
CA GLU A 66 13.15 4.57 -12.00
C GLU A 66 13.82 4.73 -10.62
N ILE A 67 13.68 5.92 -10.00
CA ILE A 67 14.16 6.18 -8.63
C ILE A 67 13.45 5.27 -7.62
N VAL A 68 12.13 5.08 -7.74
CA VAL A 68 11.34 4.20 -6.87
C VAL A 68 11.85 2.76 -6.97
N THR A 69 12.10 2.28 -8.20
CA THR A 69 12.61 0.92 -8.43
C THR A 69 14.05 0.75 -7.95
N ASP A 70 14.92 1.74 -8.16
CA ASP A 70 16.33 1.70 -7.74
C ASP A 70 16.47 1.70 -6.22
N LEU A 71 15.57 2.40 -5.53
CA LEU A 71 15.50 2.41 -4.07
C LEU A 71 14.79 1.17 -3.49
N GLY A 72 14.18 0.32 -4.32
CA GLY A 72 13.49 -0.88 -3.88
C GLY A 72 12.17 -0.62 -3.14
N MET A 73 11.59 0.59 -3.27
CA MET A 73 10.49 1.03 -2.41
C MET A 73 9.22 0.19 -2.60
N GLY A 74 9.01 -0.45 -3.76
CA GLY A 74 7.86 -1.34 -3.96
C GLY A 74 7.78 -2.48 -2.93
N SER A 75 8.92 -2.98 -2.45
CA SER A 75 8.97 -4.03 -1.42
C SER A 75 8.82 -3.50 0.01
N ASP A 76 8.88 -2.19 0.22
CA ASP A 76 8.77 -1.52 1.52
C ASP A 76 7.32 -1.14 1.87
N PHE A 77 6.37 -1.40 0.99
CA PHE A 77 4.95 -1.29 1.32
C PHE A 77 4.56 -2.30 2.40
N ASP A 78 3.65 -1.91 3.29
CA ASP A 78 2.94 -2.83 4.17
C ASP A 78 1.44 -2.79 3.88
N PHE A 79 0.77 -3.91 4.08
CA PHE A 79 -0.67 -4.06 3.92
C PHE A 79 -1.22 -4.91 5.06
N PHE A 80 -2.40 -4.54 5.55
CA PHE A 80 -3.01 -5.19 6.70
C PHE A 80 -4.53 -5.13 6.60
N TRP A 81 -5.20 -6.01 7.31
CA TRP A 81 -6.65 -5.98 7.34
C TRP A 81 -7.14 -5.20 8.56
N ASP A 82 -7.96 -4.18 8.29
CA ASP A 82 -8.66 -3.45 9.33
C ASP A 82 -10.04 -4.08 9.53
N ASP A 83 -10.19 -4.89 10.57
CA ASP A 83 -11.45 -5.60 10.87
C ASP A 83 -12.58 -4.65 11.25
N PHE A 84 -12.24 -3.55 11.93
CA PHE A 84 -13.18 -2.53 12.34
C PHE A 84 -13.75 -1.77 11.13
N ALA A 85 -12.90 -1.42 10.16
CA ALA A 85 -13.33 -0.73 8.95
C ALA A 85 -13.76 -1.66 7.80
N GLY A 86 -13.52 -2.97 7.92
CA GLY A 86 -13.85 -3.96 6.90
C GLY A 86 -13.15 -3.74 5.57
N ARG A 87 -11.90 -3.27 5.62
CA ARG A 87 -11.10 -2.90 4.44
C ARG A 87 -9.62 -3.27 4.61
N VAL A 88 -8.90 -3.28 3.49
CA VAL A 88 -7.43 -3.37 3.51
C VAL A 88 -6.86 -1.98 3.78
N GLY A 89 -6.01 -1.87 4.80
CA GLY A 89 -5.17 -0.70 5.04
C GLY A 89 -3.77 -0.90 4.45
N TYR A 90 -3.03 0.19 4.26
CA TYR A 90 -1.66 0.16 3.78
C TYR A 90 -0.79 1.19 4.49
N HIS A 91 0.50 0.90 4.54
CA HIS A 91 1.55 1.88 4.82
C HIS A 91 2.41 2.02 3.55
N ALA A 92 2.42 3.22 2.97
CA ALA A 92 3.24 3.49 1.80
C ALA A 92 4.65 3.94 2.22
N PRO A 93 5.70 3.45 1.54
CA PRO A 93 7.04 3.97 1.73
C PRO A 93 7.10 5.43 1.25
N GLY A 94 8.05 6.18 1.80
CA GLY A 94 8.17 7.60 1.49
C GLY A 94 9.60 8.08 1.46
N LEU A 95 9.90 8.99 0.53
CA LEU A 95 11.14 9.73 0.52
C LEU A 95 11.15 10.73 1.68
N PRO A 96 12.25 10.79 2.46
CA PRO A 96 12.33 11.62 3.65
C PRO A 96 12.48 13.10 3.31
N GLN A 97 12.08 13.99 4.22
CA GLN A 97 12.20 15.44 4.01
C GLN A 97 13.66 15.91 3.92
N ASP A 98 14.59 15.23 4.57
CA ASP A 98 16.02 15.53 4.53
C ASP A 98 16.76 14.75 3.43
N TRP A 99 16.05 14.30 2.37
CA TRP A 99 16.59 13.47 1.28
C TRP A 99 17.90 14.02 0.67
N LYS A 100 18.01 15.35 0.56
CA LYS A 100 19.17 16.02 -0.03
C LYS A 100 20.39 16.00 0.87
N GLU A 101 20.19 16.14 2.18
CA GLU A 101 21.26 16.06 3.17
C GLU A 101 21.76 14.62 3.31
N ARG A 102 20.83 13.67 3.21
CA ARG A 102 21.10 12.22 3.23
C ARG A 102 21.69 11.68 1.94
N GLY A 103 21.56 12.42 0.83
CA GLY A 103 22.00 11.96 -0.49
C GLY A 103 21.29 10.68 -0.92
N VAL A 104 19.98 10.60 -0.72
CA VAL A 104 19.17 9.36 -0.90
C VAL A 104 19.33 8.77 -2.29
N HIS A 105 19.28 9.61 -3.34
CA HIS A 105 19.46 9.19 -4.72
C HIS A 105 20.11 10.31 -5.54
N PRO A 106 21.06 10.03 -6.45
CA PRO A 106 21.71 11.05 -7.26
C PRO A 106 20.75 11.81 -8.20
N ASP A 107 19.70 11.15 -8.68
CA ASP A 107 18.73 11.72 -9.64
C ASP A 107 17.54 12.43 -8.98
N LEU A 108 17.46 12.40 -7.65
CA LEU A 108 16.60 13.32 -6.92
C LEU A 108 17.25 14.70 -6.94
N THR A 109 16.63 15.63 -7.67
CA THR A 109 17.18 16.99 -7.86
C THR A 109 16.24 18.08 -7.33
N SER A 110 14.98 17.76 -7.07
CA SER A 110 13.98 18.74 -6.68
C SER A 110 12.93 18.19 -5.69
N TRP A 111 12.37 19.10 -4.90
CA TRP A 111 11.22 18.82 -4.03
C TRP A 111 9.97 18.39 -4.80
N LYS A 112 9.84 18.83 -6.06
CA LYS A 112 8.73 18.43 -6.92
C LYS A 112 8.76 16.92 -7.18
N GLN A 113 9.94 16.37 -7.51
CA GLN A 113 10.10 14.92 -7.71
C GLN A 113 9.74 14.15 -6.44
N VAL A 114 10.26 14.59 -5.29
CA VAL A 114 9.98 13.95 -4.00
C VAL A 114 8.48 13.92 -3.70
N SER A 115 7.80 15.05 -3.90
CA SER A 115 6.36 15.14 -3.69
C SER A 115 5.56 14.32 -4.71
N SER A 116 5.99 14.27 -5.97
CA SER A 116 5.37 13.47 -7.04
C SER A 116 5.46 11.98 -6.69
N ILE A 117 6.65 11.51 -6.34
CA ILE A 117 6.93 10.13 -5.95
C ILE A 117 6.10 9.73 -4.73
N ASN A 118 6.14 10.50 -3.65
CA ASN A 118 5.39 10.16 -2.44
C ASN A 118 3.88 10.13 -2.70
N ALA A 119 3.35 11.10 -3.46
CA ALA A 119 1.93 11.09 -3.84
C ALA A 119 1.57 9.86 -4.70
N GLY A 120 2.42 9.53 -5.69
CA GLY A 120 2.23 8.36 -6.55
C GLY A 120 2.26 7.05 -5.76
N LEU A 121 3.16 6.90 -4.78
CA LEU A 121 3.22 5.73 -3.91
C LEU A 121 1.97 5.60 -3.03
N THR A 122 1.46 6.71 -2.48
CA THR A 122 0.19 6.72 -1.74
C THR A 122 -0.98 6.30 -2.63
N GLU A 123 -1.10 6.88 -3.83
CA GLU A 123 -2.15 6.53 -4.80
C GLU A 123 -2.08 5.07 -5.24
N PHE A 124 -0.87 4.54 -5.45
CA PHE A 124 -0.66 3.15 -5.80
C PHE A 124 -1.07 2.22 -4.66
N GLY A 125 -0.66 2.49 -3.42
CA GLY A 125 -1.08 1.73 -2.24
C GLY A 125 -2.60 1.67 -2.08
N GLN A 126 -3.29 2.80 -2.30
CA GLN A 126 -4.76 2.82 -2.30
C GLN A 126 -5.34 1.92 -3.39
N THR A 127 -4.81 1.98 -4.61
CA THR A 127 -5.28 1.16 -5.73
C THR A 127 -5.10 -0.34 -5.43
N VAL A 128 -4.01 -0.72 -4.79
CA VAL A 128 -3.77 -2.11 -4.34
C VAL A 128 -4.81 -2.54 -3.32
N CYS A 129 -5.15 -1.69 -2.34
CA CYS A 129 -6.21 -1.98 -1.39
C CYS A 129 -7.57 -2.18 -2.06
N ASP A 130 -7.91 -1.34 -3.04
CA ASP A 130 -9.17 -1.42 -3.77
C ASP A 130 -9.25 -2.74 -4.56
N VAL A 131 -8.21 -3.10 -5.33
CA VAL A 131 -8.13 -4.37 -6.07
C VAL A 131 -8.20 -5.58 -5.13
N LEU A 132 -7.42 -5.57 -4.03
CA LEU A 132 -7.47 -6.65 -3.05
C LEU A 132 -8.88 -6.83 -2.49
N LYS A 133 -9.56 -5.73 -2.14
CA LYS A 133 -10.88 -5.78 -1.53
C LYS A 133 -11.97 -6.21 -2.51
N ASP A 134 -11.91 -5.75 -3.75
CA ASP A 134 -12.97 -5.98 -4.73
C ASP A 134 -12.85 -7.35 -5.41
N ASP A 135 -11.62 -7.81 -5.69
CA ASP A 135 -11.39 -8.97 -6.56
C ASP A 135 -10.80 -10.20 -5.87
N TYR A 136 -10.13 -10.04 -4.72
CA TYR A 136 -9.38 -11.14 -4.06
C TYR A 136 -9.93 -11.52 -2.67
N ILE A 137 -10.56 -10.60 -1.95
CA ILE A 137 -10.98 -10.80 -0.56
C ILE A 137 -12.50 -10.89 -0.43
N ASP A 138 -12.99 -12.03 0.08
CA ASP A 138 -14.39 -12.24 0.46
C ASP A 138 -14.66 -12.13 1.97
N TRP A 139 -13.66 -11.71 2.75
CA TRP A 139 -13.77 -11.61 4.20
C TRP A 139 -14.86 -10.60 4.60
N GLU A 140 -15.78 -11.06 5.45
CA GLU A 140 -16.74 -10.22 6.14
C GLU A 140 -16.18 -9.83 7.52
N SER A 141 -16.36 -8.58 7.93
CA SER A 141 -16.22 -8.21 9.34
C SER A 141 -17.35 -8.87 10.11
N GLU A 142 -17.03 -9.69 11.11
CA GLU A 142 -18.05 -10.27 12.01
C GLU A 142 -18.59 -9.15 12.93
N TYR A 143 -19.44 -8.27 12.41
CA TYR A 143 -20.20 -7.34 13.25
C TYR A 143 -21.31 -8.11 13.95
N GLU A 144 -21.04 -8.58 15.17
CA GLU A 144 -22.07 -9.11 16.05
C GLU A 144 -22.82 -7.93 16.69
N ALA A 145 -24.03 -7.66 16.20
CA ALA A 145 -24.89 -6.64 16.80
C ALA A 145 -25.18 -7.03 18.26
N PRO A 146 -25.10 -6.11 19.24
CA PRO A 146 -25.39 -6.44 20.63
C PRO A 146 -26.85 -6.92 20.77
N ASP A 147 -27.03 -8.11 21.36
CA ASP A 147 -28.32 -8.76 21.60
C ASP A 147 -29.32 -7.92 22.43
N ASP A 148 -28.88 -6.84 23.07
CA ASP A 148 -29.71 -5.95 23.91
C ASP A 148 -30.32 -4.78 23.11
N LEU A 149 -31.09 -5.09 22.07
CA LEU A 149 -32.06 -4.12 21.54
C LEU A 149 -33.33 -4.17 22.41
N PRO A 150 -33.68 -3.11 23.16
CA PRO A 150 -34.92 -3.09 23.94
C PRO A 150 -36.13 -3.12 22.99
N ASP A 151 -37.06 -4.05 23.23
CA ASP A 151 -38.37 -4.08 22.58
C ASP A 151 -39.09 -2.75 22.85
N PHE A 152 -39.36 -1.99 21.78
CA PHE A 152 -40.15 -0.74 21.82
C PHE A 152 -41.65 -1.01 21.68
#